data_AF-A0A8C2FH61-F1
#
_entry.id   AF-A0A8C2FH61-F1
#
_cell.length_a   1.000
_cell.length_b   1.000
_cell.length_c   1.000
_cell.angle_alpha   90.00
_cell.angle_beta   90.00
_cell.angle_gamma   90.00
#
_symmetry.space_group_name_H-M   'P 1'
#
loop_
_entity.id
_entity.type
_entity.pdbx_description
1 polymer ?
#
loop_
_entity_poly.entity_id
_entity_poly.type
_entity_poly.pdbx_seq_one_letter_code
_entity_poly.pdbx_strand_id
1 'polypeptide(L)'
;MQVGLAIKPGTTVEELAPWAGQIDMALVMTVEPGFGGQKFMEDMMPKVSWLRSQFPSLDIEVDGGVGPDSIHRCAEAGANMIVSGSAVVSSDDPRSVIALLKN
;
A
#
# COMPACT_ATOMS: atom_id res chain seq x y z
N MET A 1 4.68 1.76 -20.80
CA MET A 1 5.41 2.32 -19.64
C MET A 1 4.35 2.77 -18.66
N GLN A 2 4.43 2.36 -17.39
CA GLN A 2 3.48 2.78 -16.35
C GLN A 2 4.11 3.85 -15.46
N VAL A 3 3.28 4.71 -14.87
CA VAL A 3 3.66 5.83 -14.00
C VAL A 3 3.04 5.62 -12.61
N GLY A 4 3.89 5.57 -11.58
CA GLY A 4 3.48 5.52 -10.19
C GLY A 4 3.79 6.82 -9.46
N LEU A 5 2.92 7.24 -8.55
CA LEU A 5 3.18 8.37 -7.64
C LEU A 5 3.03 7.94 -6.19
N ALA A 6 4.09 8.15 -5.41
CA ALA A 6 4.18 7.78 -4.01
C ALA A 6 3.91 8.98 -3.09
N ILE A 7 3.20 8.76 -1.99
CA ILE A 7 3.08 9.71 -0.88
C ILE A 7 3.59 9.08 0.42
N LYS A 8 4.39 9.87 1.18
CA LYS A 8 4.86 9.48 2.51
C LYS A 8 3.79 9.76 3.59
N PRO A 9 3.94 9.28 4.83
CA PRO A 9 2.94 9.49 5.88
C PRO A 9 2.61 10.97 6.15
N GLY A 10 3.60 11.85 6.12
CA GLY A 10 3.39 13.29 6.32
C GLY A 10 2.76 14.05 5.15
N THR A 11 2.55 13.42 3.98
CA THR A 11 1.94 14.05 2.80
C THR A 11 0.45 13.72 2.76
N THR A 12 -0.41 14.73 2.55
CA THR A 12 -1.86 14.48 2.53
C THR A 12 -2.29 13.86 1.21
N VAL A 13 -3.41 13.15 1.20
CA VAL A 13 -3.89 12.44 0.00
C VAL A 13 -4.36 13.41 -1.09
N GLU A 14 -4.80 14.59 -0.68
CA GLU A 14 -5.24 15.69 -1.55
C GLU A 14 -4.09 16.25 -2.40
N GLU A 15 -2.84 16.12 -1.96
CA GLU A 15 -1.66 16.51 -2.76
C GLU A 15 -1.45 15.58 -3.97
N LEU A 16 -1.88 14.31 -3.87
CA LEU A 16 -1.81 13.33 -4.97
C LEU A 16 -2.98 13.52 -5.95
N ALA A 17 -4.16 13.92 -5.46
CA ALA A 17 -5.40 13.95 -6.22
C ALA A 17 -5.33 14.67 -7.60
N PRO A 18 -4.65 15.81 -7.77
CA PRO A 18 -4.52 16.48 -9.08
C PRO A 18 -3.82 15.63 -10.14
N TRP A 19 -3.03 14.64 -9.72
CA TRP A 19 -2.24 13.76 -10.59
C TRP A 19 -2.93 12.44 -10.89
N ALA A 20 -4.03 12.11 -10.20
CA ALA A 20 -4.70 10.81 -10.31
C ALA A 20 -5.12 10.44 -11.75
N GLY A 21 -5.41 11.43 -12.59
CA GLY A 21 -5.73 11.22 -14.02
C GLY A 21 -4.52 11.06 -14.95
N GLN A 22 -3.29 11.15 -14.42
CA GLN A 22 -2.03 11.10 -15.18
C GLN A 22 -1.12 9.95 -14.74
N ILE A 23 -1.53 9.18 -13.73
CA ILE A 23 -0.77 8.07 -13.16
C ILE A 23 -1.56 6.78 -13.33
N ASP A 24 -0.85 5.66 -13.43
CA ASP A 24 -1.45 4.32 -13.46
C ASP A 24 -1.66 3.79 -12.04
N MET A 25 -0.83 4.23 -11.08
CA MET A 25 -0.81 3.71 -9.71
C MET A 25 -0.47 4.78 -8.67
N ALA A 26 -1.20 4.79 -7.56
CA ALA A 26 -0.86 5.55 -6.36
C ALA A 26 -0.24 4.63 -5.30
N LEU A 27 0.96 4.97 -4.81
CA LEU A 27 1.60 4.27 -3.70
C LEU A 27 1.41 5.05 -2.40
N VAL A 28 0.83 4.40 -1.40
CA VAL A 28 0.69 4.93 -0.03
C VAL A 28 1.73 4.24 0.84
N MET A 29 2.73 5.01 1.29
CA MET A 29 3.69 4.50 2.28
C MET A 29 2.98 4.30 3.63
N THR A 30 3.10 3.11 4.19
CA THR A 30 2.56 2.72 5.51
C THR A 30 3.65 2.67 6.58
N VAL A 31 4.80 3.30 6.31
CA VAL A 31 5.94 3.59 7.20
C VAL A 31 6.64 4.86 6.71
N GLU A 32 7.55 5.45 7.49
CA GLU A 32 8.44 6.48 6.94
C GLU A 32 9.45 5.84 5.97
N PRO A 33 9.58 6.35 4.73
CA PRO A 33 10.45 5.74 3.72
C PRO A 33 11.92 5.79 4.14
N GLY A 34 12.66 4.73 3.82
CA GLY A 34 14.11 4.65 4.00
C GLY A 34 14.59 3.26 4.40
N PHE A 35 13.89 2.58 5.30
CA PHE A 35 14.32 1.29 5.87
C PHE A 35 13.20 0.23 5.86
N GLY A 36 13.59 -1.03 5.66
CA GLY A 36 12.70 -2.19 5.81
C GLY A 36 12.52 -2.62 7.27
N GLY A 37 11.56 -3.51 7.53
CA GLY A 37 11.31 -4.08 8.87
C GLY A 37 10.58 -3.15 9.85
N GLN A 38 10.16 -1.98 9.39
CA GLN A 38 9.37 -1.04 10.18
C GLN A 38 7.94 -1.54 10.40
N LYS A 39 7.32 -1.06 11.49
CA LYS A 39 5.95 -1.44 11.86
C LYS A 39 4.93 -0.70 11.01
N PHE A 40 3.96 -1.44 10.48
CA PHE A 40 2.82 -0.91 9.74
C PHE A 40 2.08 0.21 10.50
N MET A 41 1.81 1.31 9.81
CA MET A 41 1.03 2.47 10.26
C MET A 41 -0.41 2.36 9.78
N GLU A 42 -1.29 1.82 10.64
CA GLU A 42 -2.71 1.62 10.34
C GLU A 42 -3.47 2.93 10.09
N ASP A 43 -3.00 4.04 10.66
CA ASP A 43 -3.53 5.39 10.45
C ASP A 43 -3.33 5.92 9.02
N MET A 44 -2.64 5.18 8.15
CA MET A 44 -2.56 5.48 6.70
C MET A 44 -3.73 4.92 5.89
N MET A 45 -4.49 3.95 6.41
CA MET A 45 -5.62 3.34 5.69
C MET A 45 -6.72 4.33 5.29
N PRO A 46 -7.03 5.41 6.06
CA PRO A 46 -7.94 6.45 5.60
C PRO A 46 -7.55 7.08 4.25
N LYS A 47 -6.25 7.17 3.93
CA LYS A 47 -5.77 7.68 2.62
C LYS A 47 -6.12 6.71 1.50
N VAL A 48 -5.94 5.41 1.73
CA VAL A 48 -6.28 4.34 0.78
C VAL A 48 -7.79 4.34 0.51
N SER A 49 -8.61 4.40 1.57
CA SER A 49 -10.06 4.48 1.44
C SER A 49 -10.52 5.72 0.70
N TRP A 50 -9.88 6.86 0.96
CA TRP A 50 -10.16 8.10 0.23
C TRP A 50 -9.83 7.95 -1.26
N LEU A 51 -8.65 7.44 -1.61
CA LEU A 51 -8.25 7.21 -3.00
C LEU A 51 -9.21 6.26 -3.72
N ARG A 52 -9.58 5.13 -3.10
CA ARG A 52 -10.50 4.17 -3.70
C ARG A 52 -11.89 4.77 -3.92
N SER A 53 -12.36 5.61 -3.00
CA SER A 53 -13.64 6.33 -3.12
C SER A 53 -13.63 7.34 -4.27
N GLN A 54 -12.56 8.13 -4.41
CA GLN A 54 -12.47 9.18 -5.44
C GLN A 54 -12.09 8.62 -6.82
N PHE A 55 -11.27 7.58 -6.86
CA PHE A 55 -10.71 7.01 -8.08
C PHE A 55 -10.90 5.48 -8.11
N PRO A 56 -12.13 4.98 -8.36
CA PRO A 56 -12.46 3.57 -8.20
C PRO A 56 -11.67 2.61 -9.08
N SER A 57 -11.09 3.08 -10.19
CA SER A 57 -10.30 2.29 -11.13
C SER A 57 -8.79 2.45 -10.99
N LEU A 58 -8.31 3.34 -10.11
CA LEU A 58 -6.88 3.55 -9.91
C LEU A 58 -6.27 2.36 -9.17
N ASP A 59 -5.09 1.92 -9.60
CA ASP A 59 -4.32 0.94 -8.82
C ASP A 59 -3.76 1.63 -7.57
N ILE A 60 -4.02 1.05 -6.41
CA ILE A 60 -3.57 1.57 -5.12
C ILE A 60 -2.66 0.54 -4.48
N GLU A 61 -1.40 0.93 -4.32
CA GLU A 61 -0.34 0.15 -3.70
C GLU A 61 -0.10 0.60 -2.26
N VAL A 62 0.16 -0.35 -1.36
CA VAL A 62 0.64 -0.08 0.00
C VAL A 62 2.03 -0.67 0.19
N ASP A 63 2.94 0.12 0.77
CA ASP A 63 4.31 -0.28 1.05
C ASP A 63 4.76 0.13 2.45
N GLY A 64 5.21 -0.85 3.24
CA GLY A 64 5.78 -0.64 4.57
C GLY A 64 5.13 -1.51 5.64
N GLY A 65 5.83 -2.55 6.08
CA GLY A 65 5.34 -3.41 7.17
C GLY A 65 4.09 -4.23 6.85
N VAL A 66 3.73 -4.38 5.57
CA VAL A 66 2.56 -5.16 5.16
C VAL A 66 2.85 -6.65 5.24
N GLY A 67 1.91 -7.42 5.82
CA GLY A 67 2.03 -8.85 6.04
C GLY A 67 0.69 -9.50 6.45
N PRO A 68 0.72 -10.76 6.91
CA PRO A 68 -0.48 -11.52 7.32
C PRO A 68 -1.43 -10.77 8.27
N ASP A 69 -0.88 -10.01 9.22
CA ASP A 69 -1.69 -9.32 10.23
C ASP A 69 -2.31 -8.00 9.73
N SER A 70 -1.81 -7.43 8.63
CA SER A 70 -2.21 -6.12 8.11
C SER A 70 -2.89 -6.16 6.75
N ILE A 71 -2.74 -7.25 5.99
CA ILE A 71 -3.26 -7.36 4.63
C ILE A 71 -4.77 -7.14 4.53
N HIS A 72 -5.55 -7.72 5.46
CA HIS A 72 -7.01 -7.56 5.45
C HIS A 72 -7.43 -6.10 5.56
N ARG A 73 -6.76 -5.33 6.42
CA ARG A 73 -7.04 -3.89 6.60
C ARG A 73 -6.68 -3.08 5.34
N CYS A 74 -5.60 -3.47 4.65
CA CYS A 74 -5.20 -2.84 3.39
C CYS A 74 -6.24 -3.11 2.28
N ALA A 75 -6.65 -4.37 2.13
CA ALA A 75 -7.63 -4.79 1.14
C ALA A 75 -9.02 -4.17 1.41
N GLU A 76 -9.48 -4.19 2.67
CA GLU A 76 -10.73 -3.54 3.09
C GLU A 76 -10.72 -2.04 2.83
N ALA A 77 -9.58 -1.37 3.05
CA ALA A 77 -9.42 0.03 2.72
C ALA A 77 -9.44 0.30 1.21
N GLY A 78 -9.21 -0.71 0.37
CA GLY A 78 -9.30 -0.63 -1.09
C GLY A 78 -7.96 -0.71 -1.82
N ALA A 79 -6.87 -1.08 -1.16
CA ALA A 79 -5.60 -1.39 -1.83
C ALA A 79 -5.73 -2.69 -2.62
N ASN A 80 -5.12 -2.73 -3.81
CA ASN A 80 -5.13 -3.89 -4.70
C ASN A 80 -3.73 -4.30 -5.16
N MET A 81 -2.69 -3.55 -4.78
CA MET A 81 -1.28 -3.88 -4.96
C MET A 81 -0.58 -3.85 -3.60
N ILE A 82 0.28 -4.84 -3.34
CA ILE A 82 0.85 -5.08 -2.02
C ILE A 82 2.35 -5.27 -2.12
N VAL A 83 3.11 -4.38 -1.46
CA VAL A 83 4.54 -4.56 -1.27
C VAL A 83 4.79 -5.17 0.11
N SER A 84 5.34 -6.39 0.12
CA SER A 84 5.70 -7.09 1.35
C SER A 84 7.13 -7.62 1.26
N GLY A 85 8.03 -6.98 2.00
CA GLY A 85 9.44 -7.38 2.06
C GLY A 85 9.71 -8.36 3.20
N SER A 86 9.87 -7.84 4.42
CA SER A 86 10.30 -8.62 5.58
C SER A 86 9.37 -9.78 5.94
N ALA A 87 8.05 -9.63 5.77
CA ALA A 87 7.11 -10.72 6.08
C ALA A 87 7.26 -11.91 5.12
N VAL A 88 7.66 -11.68 3.87
CA VAL A 88 7.91 -12.75 2.88
C VAL A 88 9.32 -13.30 3.03
N VAL A 89 10.33 -12.43 3.09
CA VAL A 89 11.75 -12.82 3.07
C VAL A 89 12.17 -13.54 4.34
N SER A 90 11.60 -13.18 5.49
CA SER A 90 11.92 -13.80 6.79
C SER A 90 11.05 -15.02 7.11
N SER A 91 10.14 -15.41 6.23
CA SER A 91 9.26 -16.57 6.44
C SER A 91 9.97 -17.88 6.11
N ASP A 92 9.73 -18.92 6.91
CA ASP A 92 10.15 -20.29 6.60
C ASP A 92 9.43 -20.87 5.36
N ASP A 93 8.26 -20.32 5.02
CA ASP A 93 7.51 -20.64 3.80
C ASP A 93 7.01 -19.35 3.12
N PRO A 94 7.84 -18.72 2.28
CA PRO A 94 7.46 -17.52 1.53
C PRO A 94 6.27 -17.75 0.59
N ARG A 95 6.07 -18.98 0.10
CA ARG A 95 4.99 -19.32 -0.84
C ARG A 95 3.64 -19.25 -0.13
N SER A 96 3.55 -19.77 1.10
CA SER A 96 2.31 -19.68 1.90
C SER A 96 1.96 -18.22 2.23
N VAL A 97 2.94 -17.40 2.59
CA VAL A 97 2.72 -15.97 2.86
C VAL A 97 2.21 -15.26 1.61
N ILE A 98 2.85 -15.46 0.45
CA ILE A 98 2.39 -14.85 -0.81
C ILE A 98 0.97 -15.32 -1.15
N ALA A 99 0.63 -16.58 -0.91
CA ALA A 99 -0.73 -17.09 -1.16
C ALA A 99 -1.76 -16.42 -0.24
N LEU A 100 -1.43 -16.22 1.05
CA LEU A 100 -2.28 -15.50 1.98
C LEU A 100 -2.48 -14.03 1.54
N LEU A 101 -1.41 -13.36 1.10
CA LEU A 101 -1.48 -11.95 0.72
C LEU A 101 -2.29 -11.67 -0.56
N LYS A 102 -2.60 -12.71 -1.35
CA LYS A 102 -3.35 -12.61 -2.61
C LYS A 102 -4.85 -12.90 -2.49
N ASN A 103 -5.28 -13.48 -1.36
CA ASN A 103 -6.66 -13.90 -1.13
C ASN A 103 -7.49 -12.79 -0.48
#